data_AF-R0FZA6-F1
#
_entry.id   AF-R0FZA6-F1
#
_cell.length_a   1.000
_cell.length_b   1.000
_cell.length_c   1.000
_cell.angle_alpha   90.00
_cell.angle_beta   90.00
_cell.angle_gamma   90.00
#
_symmetry.space_group_name_H-M   'P 1'
#
loop_
_entity.id
_entity.type
_entity.pdbx_description
1 polymer ?
#
loop_
_entity_poly.entity_id
_entity_poly.type
_entity_poly.pdbx_seq_one_letter_code
_entity_poly.pdbx_strand_id
1 'polypeptide(L)'
;MDEALTNAAAISDQRQKIEQYKLILSSVLSSNDLLQAQRLIDHILFGDVPLVVSRQLLQSFAQELGRLEPETQKEISQFTLTQIQPRVVSFEEHALAIREKLAGLYESEQEWSKAAQMLSCIDLGSGMRCVAVN
;
A
#
# COMPACT_ATOMS: atom_id res chain seq x y z
N MET A 1 12.65 -2.91 -14.94
CA MET A 1 12.16 -3.29 -13.60
C MET A 1 11.42 -4.62 -13.59
N ASP A 2 10.67 -4.98 -14.64
CA ASP A 2 9.97 -6.26 -14.73
C ASP A 2 10.91 -7.46 -14.55
N GLU A 3 12.15 -7.36 -15.01
CA GLU A 3 13.20 -8.36 -14.81
C GLU A 3 13.63 -8.49 -13.33
N ALA A 4 13.71 -7.39 -12.57
CA ALA A 4 14.06 -7.41 -11.14
C ALA A 4 12.92 -8.02 -10.29
N LEU A 5 11.66 -7.69 -10.64
CA LEU A 5 10.47 -8.29 -10.02
C LEU A 5 10.38 -9.78 -10.36
N THR A 6 10.66 -10.16 -11.59
CA THR A 6 10.68 -11.57 -12.03
C THR A 6 11.80 -12.35 -11.35
N ASN A 7 12.98 -11.74 -11.21
CA ASN A 7 14.12 -12.36 -10.53
C ASN A 7 13.82 -12.53 -9.03
N ALA A 8 13.25 -11.51 -8.37
CA ALA A 8 12.77 -11.62 -6.98
C ALA A 8 11.65 -12.66 -6.84
N ALA A 9 10.74 -12.77 -7.81
CA ALA A 9 9.70 -13.78 -7.83
C ALA A 9 10.26 -15.21 -7.92
N ALA A 10 11.34 -15.39 -8.69
CA ALA A 10 12.04 -16.66 -8.89
C ALA A 10 12.88 -17.11 -7.69
N ILE A 11 13.10 -16.25 -6.69
CA ILE A 11 13.81 -16.63 -5.46
C ILE A 11 12.96 -17.65 -4.68
N SER A 12 13.52 -18.84 -4.47
CA SER A 12 12.91 -19.92 -3.70
C SER A 12 12.80 -19.60 -2.21
N ASP A 13 13.76 -18.82 -1.68
CA ASP A 13 13.82 -18.43 -0.28
C ASP A 13 12.94 -17.20 0.02
N GLN A 14 11.92 -17.38 0.86
CA GLN A 14 10.97 -16.32 1.18
C GLN A 14 11.61 -15.10 1.86
N ARG A 15 12.65 -15.32 2.68
CA ARG A 15 13.31 -14.23 3.41
C ARG A 15 14.10 -13.36 2.46
N GLN A 16 14.91 -13.98 1.59
CA GLN A 16 15.65 -13.25 0.55
C GLN A 16 14.71 -12.58 -0.46
N LYS A 17 13.60 -13.24 -0.80
CA LYS A 17 12.55 -12.66 -1.65
C LYS A 17 12.01 -11.37 -1.04
N ILE A 18 11.62 -11.39 0.24
CA ILE A 18 11.14 -10.20 0.96
C ILE A 18 12.21 -9.10 0.96
N GLU A 19 13.45 -9.41 1.29
CA GLU A 19 14.54 -8.43 1.32
C GLU A 19 14.75 -7.77 -0.05
N GLN A 20 14.76 -8.54 -1.14
CA GLN A 20 14.88 -7.98 -2.48
C GLN A 20 13.71 -7.07 -2.86
N TYR A 21 12.47 -7.49 -2.60
CA TYR A 21 11.33 -6.62 -2.84
C TYR A 21 11.36 -5.35 -1.98
N LYS A 22 11.85 -5.43 -0.73
CA LYS A 22 12.05 -4.24 0.12
C LYS A 22 13.10 -3.30 -0.46
N LEU A 23 14.22 -3.82 -0.97
CA LEU A 23 15.24 -3.01 -1.63
C LEU A 23 14.71 -2.32 -2.88
N ILE A 24 13.97 -3.04 -3.73
CA ILE A 24 13.33 -2.47 -4.92
C ILE A 24 12.33 -1.40 -4.51
N LEU A 25 11.49 -1.68 -3.50
CA LEU A 25 10.52 -0.72 -2.97
C LEU A 25 11.21 0.56 -2.47
N SER A 26 12.21 0.46 -1.59
CA SER A 26 12.95 1.64 -1.12
C SER A 26 13.64 2.39 -2.27
N SER A 27 14.15 1.68 -3.28
CA SER A 27 14.72 2.32 -4.47
C SER A 27 13.68 3.07 -5.29
N VAL A 28 12.51 2.47 -5.52
CA VAL A 28 11.40 3.08 -6.28
C VAL A 28 10.85 4.30 -5.56
N LEU A 29 10.67 4.19 -4.25
CA LEU A 29 10.22 5.28 -3.39
C LEU A 29 11.26 6.42 -3.34
N SER A 30 12.56 6.09 -3.34
CA SER A 30 13.63 7.10 -3.43
C SER A 30 13.68 7.79 -4.79
N SER A 31 13.31 7.09 -5.86
CA SER A 31 13.14 7.69 -7.20
C SER A 31 11.84 8.47 -7.34
N ASN A 32 10.96 8.44 -6.34
CA ASN A 32 9.67 9.12 -6.30
C ASN A 32 8.78 8.77 -7.52
N ASP A 33 8.94 7.55 -8.06
CA ASP A 33 8.24 7.09 -9.26
C ASP A 33 6.95 6.38 -8.87
N LEU A 34 5.83 7.09 -9.07
CA LEU A 34 4.49 6.65 -8.71
C LEU A 34 4.04 5.43 -9.49
N LEU A 35 4.31 5.40 -10.80
CA LEU A 35 3.94 4.29 -11.69
C LEU A 35 4.62 2.99 -11.28
N GLN A 36 5.92 3.06 -10.96
CA GLN A 36 6.70 1.93 -10.48
C GLN A 36 6.14 1.35 -9.17
N ALA A 37 5.81 2.23 -8.21
CA ALA A 37 5.26 1.80 -6.93
C ALA A 37 3.87 1.16 -7.12
N GLN A 38 3.02 1.71 -7.99
CA GLN A 38 1.72 1.12 -8.33
C GLN A 38 1.87 -0.28 -8.95
N ARG A 39 2.76 -0.46 -9.92
CA ARG A 39 3.01 -1.77 -10.55
C ARG A 39 3.57 -2.79 -9.57
N LEU A 40 4.42 -2.36 -8.64
CA LEU A 40 4.96 -3.22 -7.59
C LEU A 40 3.86 -3.69 -6.63
N ILE A 41 2.95 -2.79 -6.23
CA ILE A 41 1.81 -3.15 -5.37
C ILE A 41 0.82 -4.07 -6.07
N ASP A 42 0.53 -3.82 -7.35
CA ASP A 42 -0.28 -4.71 -8.17
C ASP A 42 0.33 -6.12 -8.23
N HIS A 43 1.62 -6.21 -8.50
CA HIS A 43 2.34 -7.49 -8.51
C HIS A 43 2.33 -8.21 -7.15
N ILE A 44 2.40 -7.47 -6.04
CA ILE A 44 2.39 -8.06 -4.68
C ILE A 44 1.00 -8.56 -4.27
N LEU A 45 -0.07 -7.90 -4.74
CA LEU A 45 -1.46 -8.19 -4.35
C LEU A 45 -2.13 -9.20 -5.28
N PHE A 46 -1.82 -9.17 -6.57
CA PHE A 46 -2.40 -10.04 -7.59
C PHE A 46 -1.45 -11.13 -8.11
N GLY A 47 -0.15 -10.98 -7.88
CA GLY A 47 0.82 -12.00 -8.25
C GLY A 47 0.74 -13.25 -7.38
N ASP A 48 1.46 -14.30 -7.79
CA ASP A 48 1.64 -15.56 -7.05
C ASP A 48 2.62 -15.37 -5.87
N VAL A 49 2.36 -14.35 -5.05
CA VAL A 49 3.20 -13.97 -3.91
C VAL A 49 2.55 -14.50 -2.63
N PRO A 50 3.30 -15.21 -1.76
CA PRO A 50 2.75 -15.72 -0.51
C PRO A 50 2.24 -14.58 0.37
N LEU A 51 1.12 -14.82 1.07
CA LEU A 51 0.47 -13.81 1.92
C LEU A 51 1.44 -13.15 2.93
N VAL A 52 2.34 -13.94 3.51
CA VAL A 52 3.35 -13.47 4.48
C VAL A 52 4.31 -12.45 3.87
N VAL A 53 4.68 -12.65 2.60
CA VAL A 53 5.54 -11.74 1.85
C VAL A 53 4.78 -10.45 1.56
N SER A 54 3.54 -10.55 1.06
CA SER A 54 2.72 -9.38 0.75
C SER A 54 2.46 -8.52 1.99
N ARG A 55 2.20 -9.12 3.16
CA ARG A 55 2.07 -8.40 4.44
C ARG A 55 3.36 -7.64 4.79
N GLN A 56 4.49 -8.35 4.83
CA GLN A 56 5.79 -7.73 5.11
C GLN A 56 6.13 -6.56 4.18
N LEU A 57 5.76 -6.68 2.90
CA LEU A 57 5.99 -5.62 1.91
C LEU A 57 5.06 -4.43 2.11
N LEU A 58 3.77 -4.67 2.35
CA LEU A 58 2.82 -3.62 2.71
C LEU A 58 3.22 -2.89 3.99
N GLN A 59 3.78 -3.61 4.96
CA GLN A 59 4.21 -3.01 6.23
C GLN A 59 5.39 -2.08 5.99
N SER A 60 6.41 -2.54 5.25
CA SER A 60 7.53 -1.70 4.84
C SER A 60 7.08 -0.52 3.97
N PHE A 61 6.13 -0.75 3.06
CA PHE A 61 5.53 0.30 2.25
C PHE A 61 4.89 1.37 3.12
N ALA A 62 4.01 1.03 4.07
CA ALA A 62 3.34 2.00 4.95
C ALA A 62 4.32 2.82 5.81
N GLN A 63 5.47 2.24 6.19
CA GLN A 63 6.53 2.95 6.89
C GLN A 63 7.21 3.99 5.97
N GLU A 64 7.61 3.57 4.78
CA GLU A 64 8.29 4.42 3.78
C GLU A 64 7.35 5.47 3.18
N LEU A 65 6.05 5.20 3.15
CA LEU A 65 5.01 6.08 2.64
C LEU A 65 5.02 7.45 3.35
N GLY A 66 5.35 7.48 4.64
CA GLY A 66 5.49 8.75 5.38
C GLY A 66 6.76 9.55 5.08
N ARG A 67 7.65 9.05 4.22
CA ARG A 67 8.84 9.78 3.75
C ARG A 67 8.62 10.44 2.39
N LEU A 68 7.56 10.04 1.68
CA LEU A 68 7.24 10.54 0.35
C LEU A 68 6.63 11.93 0.41
N GLU A 69 6.64 12.62 -0.73
CA GLU A 69 5.93 13.88 -0.87
C GLU A 69 4.41 13.69 -0.68
N PRO A 70 3.71 14.66 -0.06
CA PRO A 70 2.28 14.57 0.24
C PRO A 70 1.43 14.21 -0.97
N GLU A 71 1.72 14.77 -2.15
CA GLU A 71 1.00 14.47 -3.39
C GLU A 71 1.17 13.00 -3.82
N THR A 72 2.42 12.52 -3.83
CA THR A 72 2.75 11.13 -4.18
C THR A 72 2.15 10.17 -3.17
N GLN A 73 2.24 10.51 -1.89
CA GLN A 73 1.70 9.75 -0.77
C GLN A 73 0.19 9.56 -0.91
N LYS A 74 -0.56 10.59 -1.31
CA LYS A 74 -2.03 10.52 -1.53
C LYS A 74 -2.38 9.55 -2.63
N GLU A 75 -1.83 9.77 -3.81
CA GLU A 75 -2.08 8.97 -5.01
C GLU A 75 -1.76 7.49 -4.76
N ILE A 76 -0.59 7.20 -4.21
CA ILE A 76 -0.15 5.82 -3.98
C ILE A 76 -0.99 5.14 -2.90
N SER A 77 -1.37 5.85 -1.84
CA SER A 77 -2.22 5.32 -0.77
C SER A 77 -3.61 4.97 -1.28
N GLN A 78 -4.24 5.86 -2.06
CA GLN A 78 -5.56 5.63 -2.64
C GLN A 78 -5.55 4.45 -3.61
N PHE A 79 -4.53 4.39 -4.47
CA PHE A 79 -4.32 3.25 -5.37
C PHE A 79 -4.19 1.95 -4.58
N THR A 80 -3.31 1.93 -3.57
CA THR A 80 -3.06 0.75 -2.74
C THR A 80 -4.31 0.28 -2.03
N LEU A 81 -5.11 1.19 -1.47
CA LEU A 81 -6.38 0.86 -0.82
C LEU A 81 -7.39 0.24 -1.79
N THR A 82 -7.44 0.74 -3.04
CA THR A 82 -8.29 0.19 -4.09
C THR A 82 -7.86 -1.23 -4.46
N GLN A 83 -6.55 -1.47 -4.61
CA GLN A 83 -6.02 -2.79 -4.92
C GLN A 83 -6.16 -3.78 -3.74
N ILE A 84 -6.05 -3.31 -2.49
CA ILE A 84 -6.25 -4.13 -1.30
C ILE A 84 -7.73 -4.46 -1.09
N GLN A 85 -8.67 -3.61 -1.54
CA GLN A 85 -10.11 -3.77 -1.35
C GLN A 85 -10.66 -5.20 -1.56
N PRO A 86 -10.37 -5.91 -2.68
CA PRO A 86 -10.83 -7.29 -2.89
C PRO A 86 -10.26 -8.30 -1.88
N ARG A 87 -9.12 -8.01 -1.26
CA ARG A 87 -8.43 -8.85 -0.27
C ARG A 87 -8.31 -8.18 1.09
N VAL A 88 -9.15 -7.17 1.38
CA VAL A 88 -8.97 -6.32 2.57
C VAL A 88 -9.03 -7.12 3.86
N VAL A 89 -9.85 -8.18 3.89
CA VAL A 89 -9.95 -9.12 5.03
C VAL A 89 -8.59 -9.73 5.40
N SER A 90 -7.72 -9.95 4.41
CA SER A 90 -6.39 -10.53 4.65
C SER A 90 -5.33 -9.49 5.03
N PHE A 91 -5.58 -8.21 4.76
CA PHE A 91 -4.62 -7.10 4.91
C PHE A 91 -5.20 -5.93 5.70
N GLU A 92 -6.20 -6.18 6.55
CA GLU A 92 -6.98 -5.16 7.26
C GLU A 92 -6.09 -4.20 8.05
N GLU A 93 -5.16 -4.75 8.83
CA GLU A 93 -4.19 -3.99 9.63
C GLU A 93 -3.31 -3.06 8.77
N HIS A 94 -2.96 -3.48 7.55
CA HIS A 94 -2.09 -2.70 6.67
C HIS A 94 -2.88 -1.62 5.94
N ALA A 95 -4.11 -1.94 5.51
CA ALA A 95 -5.04 -0.96 4.95
C ALA A 95 -5.38 0.13 5.98
N LEU A 96 -5.57 -0.27 7.24
CA LEU A 96 -5.78 0.62 8.38
C LEU A 96 -4.62 1.60 8.53
N ALA A 97 -3.38 1.10 8.65
CA ALA A 97 -2.20 1.93 8.81
C ALA A 97 -2.01 2.94 7.65
N ILE A 98 -2.30 2.53 6.41
CA ILE A 98 -2.23 3.42 5.23
C ILE A 98 -3.33 4.49 5.30
N ARG A 99 -4.56 4.13 5.70
CA ARG A 99 -5.66 5.09 5.86
C ARG A 99 -5.38 6.10 6.96
N GLU A 100 -4.82 5.69 8.09
CA GLU A 100 -4.44 6.61 9.17
C GLU A 100 -3.39 7.62 8.68
N LYS A 101 -2.36 7.15 7.97
CA LYS A 101 -1.34 8.00 7.33
C LYS A 101 -1.96 8.99 6.34
N LEU A 102 -2.88 8.53 5.51
CA LEU A 102 -3.59 9.35 4.54
C LEU A 102 -4.48 10.41 5.24
N ALA A 103 -5.19 10.01 6.30
CA ALA A 103 -6.03 10.92 7.08
C ALA A 103 -5.20 12.02 7.75
N GLY A 104 -4.07 11.68 8.39
CA GLY A 104 -3.16 12.67 8.98
C GLY A 104 -2.56 13.64 7.95
N LEU A 105 -2.39 13.18 6.71
CA LEU A 105 -1.97 14.04 5.61
C LEU A 105 -3.06 15.04 5.20
N TYR A 106 -4.30 14.57 5.02
CA TYR A 106 -5.44 15.45 4.77
C TYR A 106 -5.66 16.44 5.91
N GLU A 107 -5.43 16.02 7.15
CA GLU A 107 -5.47 16.88 8.33
C GLU A 107 -4.44 18.02 8.24
N SER A 108 -3.21 17.69 7.84
CA SER A 108 -2.13 18.67 7.65
C SER A 108 -2.44 19.67 6.53
N GLU A 109 -3.22 19.26 5.53
CA GLU A 109 -3.71 20.11 4.44
C GLU A 109 -5.00 20.86 4.76
N GLN A 110 -5.51 20.78 6.00
CA GLN A 110 -6.78 21.39 6.45
C GLN A 110 -8.03 20.81 5.76
N GLU A 111 -7.91 19.62 5.16
CA GLU A 111 -8.99 18.87 4.52
C GLU A 111 -9.67 17.91 5.53
N TRP A 112 -10.16 18.47 6.63
CA TRP A 112 -10.75 17.71 7.76
C TRP A 112 -11.88 16.78 7.34
N SER A 113 -12.68 17.19 6.35
CA SER A 113 -13.79 16.39 5.82
C SER A 113 -13.30 15.09 5.16
N LYS A 114 -12.21 15.16 4.39
CA LYS A 114 -11.61 13.98 3.75
C LYS A 114 -10.90 13.10 4.77
N ALA A 115 -10.19 13.70 5.73
CA ALA A 115 -9.58 12.97 6.84
C ALA A 115 -10.62 12.16 7.63
N ALA A 116 -11.73 12.81 8.02
CA ALA A 116 -12.83 12.17 8.72
C ALA A 116 -13.49 11.05 7.90
N GLN A 117 -13.64 11.23 6.58
CA GLN A 117 -14.17 10.17 5.69
C GLN A 117 -13.26 8.94 5.66
N MET A 118 -11.94 9.15 5.61
CA MET A 118 -10.96 8.05 5.60
C MET A 118 -10.94 7.29 6.94
N LEU A 119 -11.04 8.00 8.06
CA LEU A 119 -11.15 7.41 9.41
C LEU A 119 -12.52 6.76 9.66
N SER A 120 -13.60 7.30 9.10
CA SER A 120 -14.93 6.67 9.22
C SER A 120 -15.01 5.33 8.49
N CYS A 121 -14.15 5.11 7.49
CA CYS A 121 -14.02 3.84 6.76
C CYS A 121 -13.21 2.78 7.54
N ILE A 122 -12.50 3.18 8.59
CA ILE A 122 -11.65 2.31 9.43
C ILE A 122 -12.49 1.60 10.51
N ASP A 123 -13.52 2.25 11.04
CA ASP A 123 -14.26 1.80 12.22
C ASP A 123 -15.17 0.57 11.95
N LEU A 124 -15.42 0.23 10.68
CA LEU A 124 -16.35 -0.84 10.32
C LEU A 124 -15.63 -2.16 10.01
N GLY A 125 -15.09 -2.80 11.05
CA GLY A 125 -14.84 -4.25 11.11
C GLY A 125 -16.12 -5.11 11.02
N SER A 126 -17.21 -4.59 10.45
CA SER A 126 -18.49 -5.26 10.31
C SER A 126 -19.10 -4.96 8.95
N GLY A 127 -18.76 -5.77 7.95
CA GLY A 127 -19.66 -6.20 6.86
C GLY A 127 -20.38 -5.15 5.99
N MET A 128 -20.12 -3.85 6.13
CA MET A 128 -20.75 -2.82 5.31
C MET A 128 -19.81 -2.38 4.20
N ARG A 129 -20.04 -3.00 3.04
CA ARG A 129 -19.68 -2.49 1.73
C ARG A 129 -19.98 -0.98 1.67
N CYS A 130 -18.95 -0.14 1.73
CA CYS A 130 -19.11 1.27 1.44
C CYS A 130 -19.28 1.39 -0.08
N VAL A 131 -20.54 1.45 -0.54
CA VAL A 131 -20.86 1.89 -1.89
C VAL A 131 -20.58 3.38 -1.88
N ALA A 132 -19.42 3.79 -2.38
CA ALA A 132 -19.18 5.19 -2.68
C ALA A 132 -20.22 5.60 -3.75
N VAL A 133 -21.25 6.32 -3.33
CA VAL A 133 -22.10 7.06 -4.26
C VAL A 133 -21.40 8.36 -4.61
N ASN A 134 -21.15 8.48 -5.91
CA ASN A 134 -20.88 9.67 -6.72
C ASN A 134 -19.42 9.96 -7.08
#